data_AF-A0A9D5UJV6-F1
#
_entry.id   AF-A0A9D5UJV6-F1
#
_cell.length_a   1.000
_cell.length_b   1.000
_cell.length_c   1.000
_cell.angle_alpha   90.00
_cell.angle_beta   90.00
_cell.angle_gamma   90.00
#
_symmetry.space_group_name_H-M   'P 1'
#
loop_
_entity.id
_entity.type
_entity.pdbx_description
1 polymer ?
#
loop_
_entity_poly.entity_id
_entity_poly.type
_entity_poly.pdbx_seq_one_letter_code
_entity_poly.pdbx_strand_id
1 'polypeptide(L)' 'MDREIVELYSDYLLSSFGQVTTTGMSALLDGAYSHDQVTRLLSTNDFDSKTLWCMVKSTVRQVETDDA' A
#
# COMPACT_ATOMS: atom_id res chain seq x y z
N MET A 1 -6.16 -0.42 -9.43
CA MET A 1 -5.24 -0.68 -8.31
C MET A 1 -6.02 -1.25 -7.15
N ASP A 2 -5.60 -2.40 -6.63
CA ASP A 2 -6.21 -3.03 -5.47
C ASP A 2 -5.78 -2.27 -4.21
N ARG A 3 -6.71 -1.53 -3.61
CA ARG A 3 -6.42 -0.63 -2.48
C ARG A 3 -6.02 -1.41 -1.22
N GLU A 4 -6.63 -2.57 -1.00
CA GLU A 4 -6.39 -3.37 0.19
C GLU A 4 -4.96 -3.92 0.20
N ILE A 5 -4.47 -4.40 -0.95
CA ILE A 5 -3.09 -4.87 -1.09
C ILE A 5 -2.09 -3.71 -0.96
N VAL A 6 -2.42 -2.52 -1.46
CA VAL A 6 -1.55 -1.33 -1.32
C VAL A 6 -1.44 -0.91 0.15
N GLU A 7 -2.55 -0.82 0.87
CA GLU A 7 -2.56 -0.43 2.28
C GLU A 7 -1.80 -1.48 3.11
N LEU A 8 -2.11 -2.77 2.93
CA LEU A 8 -1.42 -3.86 3.62
C LEU A 8 0.09 -3.89 3.35
N TYR A 9 0.51 -3.76 2.09
CA TYR A 9 1.92 -3.77 1.74
C TYR A 9 2.65 -2.54 2.31
N SER A 10 2.00 -1.38 2.29
CA SER A 10 2.55 -0.15 2.87
C SER A 10 2.71 -0.27 4.38
N ASP A 11 1.71 -0.79 5.08
CA ASP A 11 1.74 -1.01 6.52
C ASP A 11 2.81 -2.03 6.91
N TYR A 12 2.95 -3.09 6.12
CA TYR A 12 4.01 -4.09 6.31
C TYR A 12 5.40 -3.46 6.16
N LEU A 13 5.63 -2.62 5.14
CA LEU A 13 6.90 -1.91 4.97
C LEU A 13 7.18 -0.93 6.12
N LEU A 14 6.18 -0.15 6.55
CA LEU A 14 6.32 0.83 7.63
C LEU A 14 6.53 0.19 9.00
N SER A 15 5.96 -1.00 9.22
CA SER A 15 6.05 -1.74 10.47
C SER A 15 7.31 -2.61 10.57
N SER A 16 8.17 -2.60 9.53
CA SER A 16 9.35 -3.44 9.45
C SER A 16 10.63 -2.63 9.66
N PHE A 17 11.44 -3.05 10.65
CA PHE A 17 12.68 -2.35 11.04
C PHE A 17 13.92 -2.79 10.25
N GLY A 18 13.76 -3.56 9.17
CA GLY A 18 14.86 -4.12 8.40
C GLY A 18 14.46 -4.54 7.00
N GLN A 19 15.34 -5.26 6.31
CA GLN A 19 15.06 -5.78 4.98
C GLN A 19 13.90 -6.79 5.05
N VAL A 20 12.89 -6.57 4.22
CA VAL A 20 11.71 -7.44 4.11
C VAL A 20 11.47 -7.90 2.70
N THR A 21 10.73 -9.00 2.58
CA THR A 21 10.35 -9.60 1.29
C THR A 21 8.84 -9.81 1.24
N THR A 22 8.28 -9.83 0.03
CA THR A 22 6.86 -10.13 -0.22
C THR A 22 6.53 -11.60 0.08
N THR A 23 7.48 -12.52 -0.10
CA THR A 23 7.34 -13.91 0.34
C THR A 23 7.29 -14.01 1.86
N GLY A 24 8.08 -13.19 2.57
CA GLY A 24 8.02 -13.08 4.04
C GLY A 24 6.68 -12.54 4.54
N MET A 25 6.13 -11.52 3.86
CA MET A 25 4.79 -11.00 4.15
C MET A 25 3.71 -12.08 3.95
N SER A 26 3.78 -12.80 2.83
CA SER A 26 2.84 -13.89 2.52
C SER A 26 2.87 -14.98 3.59
N ALA A 27 4.07 -15.39 4.02
CA ALA A 27 4.23 -16.36 5.10
C ALA A 27 3.70 -15.85 6.46
N LEU A 28 3.91 -14.57 6.77
CA LEU A 28 3.40 -13.94 8.00
C LEU A 28 1.87 -13.88 8.05
N LEU A 29 1.22 -13.85 6.89
CA LEU A 29 -0.23 -13.82 6.74
C LEU A 29 -0.83 -15.19 6.38
N ASP A 30 -0.12 -16.28 6.69
CA ASP A 30 -0.54 -17.66 6.41
C ASP A 30 -0.97 -17.90 4.95
N GLY A 31 -0.34 -17.18 4.00
CA GLY A 31 -0.65 -17.27 2.58
C GLY A 31 -1.96 -16.60 2.16
N ALA A 32 -2.63 -15.84 3.03
CA ALA A 32 -3.85 -15.10 2.69
C ALA A 32 -3.64 -14.12 1.51
N TYR A 33 -2.43 -13.58 1.40
CA TYR A 33 -1.96 -12.79 0.27
C TYR A 33 -0.70 -13.41 -0.32
N SER A 34 -0.72 -13.73 -1.61
CA SER A 34 0.43 -14.26 -2.34
C SER A 34 1.43 -13.15 -2.68
N HIS A 35 2.71 -13.46 -2.59
CA HIS A 35 3.78 -12.58 -3.06
C HIS A 35 3.62 -12.17 -4.53
N ASP A 36 3.02 -13.02 -5.37
CA ASP A 36 2.74 -12.72 -6.78
C ASP A 36 1.71 -11.61 -6.96
N GLN A 37 0.76 -11.47 -6.02
CA GLN A 37 -0.21 -10.38 -6.07
C GLN A 37 0.50 -9.03 -5.89
N VAL A 38 1.47 -8.96 -4.97
CA VAL A 38 2.28 -7.75 -4.75
C VAL A 38 3.18 -7.48 -5.95
N THR A 39 3.86 -8.51 -6.50
CA THR A 39 4.69 -8.35 -7.70
C THR A 39 3.88 -7.85 -8.90
N ARG A 40 2.66 -8.39 -9.10
CA ARG A 40 1.76 -7.95 -10.16
C ARG A 40 1.29 -6.52 -9.91
N LEU A 41 0.91 -6.18 -8.68
CA LEU A 41 0.51 -4.84 -8.29
C LEU A 41 1.59 -3.81 -8.63
N LEU A 42 2.84 -4.07 -8.21
CA LEU A 42 3.98 -3.17 -8.43
C LEU A 42 4.40 -3.07 -9.91
N SER A 43 4.23 -4.14 -10.69
CA SER A 43 4.62 -4.14 -12.12
C SER A 43 3.56 -3.58 -13.06
N THR A 44 2.30 -3.47 -12.63
CA THR A 44 1.18 -3.07 -13.50
C THR A 44 0.63 -1.66 -13.21
N ASN A 45 1.10 -0.99 -12.17
CA ASN A 45 0.60 0.33 -11.77
C ASN A 45 1.73 1.35 -11.64
N ASP A 46 1.47 2.58 -12.05
CA ASP A 46 2.37 3.71 -11.85
C ASP A 46 2.08 4.37 -10.49
N PHE A 47 2.99 4.17 -9.53
CA PHE A 47 2.92 4.74 -8.17
C PHE A 47 3.55 6.14 -8.12
N ASP A 48 2.96 7.08 -8.87
CA ASP A 48 3.38 8.48 -8.88
C ASP A 48 2.60 9.35 -7.87
N SER A 49 3.01 10.61 -7.72
CA SER A 49 2.35 11.57 -6.81
C SER A 49 0.88 11.82 -7.17
N LYS A 50 0.51 11.68 -8.45
CA LYS A 50 -0.87 11.88 -8.91
C LYS A 50 -1.75 10.71 -8.50
N THR A 51 -1.26 9.48 -8.66
CA THR A 51 -1.91 8.25 -8.22
C THR A 51 -2.12 8.27 -6.71
N LEU A 52 -1.08 8.65 -5.95
CA LEU A 52 -1.19 8.81 -4.50
C LEU A 52 -2.24 9.88 -4.12
N TRP A 53 -2.20 11.06 -4.74
CA TRP A 53 -3.18 12.11 -4.46
C TRP A 53 -4.61 11.65 -4.70
N CYS A 54 -4.88 10.97 -5.83
CA CYS A 54 -6.20 10.42 -6.11
C CYS A 54 -6.68 9.44 -5.04
N MET A 55 -5.78 8.67 -4.41
CA MET A 55 -6.11 7.73 -3.35
C MET A 55 -6.44 8.42 -2.02
N VAL A 56 -5.61 9.39 -1.61
CA VAL A 56 -5.72 10.01 -0.27
C VAL A 56 -6.64 11.23 -0.25
N LYS A 57 -7.02 11.78 -1.42
CA LYS A 57 -7.80 13.02 -1.52
C LYS A 57 -9.07 12.99 -0.66
N SER A 58 -9.84 11.90 -0.68
CA SER A 58 -11.07 11.82 0.12
C SER A 58 -10.79 11.94 1.62
N THR A 59 -9.75 11.26 2.10
CA THR A 59 -9.31 11.30 3.50
C THR A 59 -8.85 12.70 3.87
N VAL A 60 -8.05 13.34 3.01
CA VAL A 60 -7.59 14.72 3.22
C VAL A 60 -8.76 15.70 3.31
N ARG A 61 -9.79 15.55 2.45
CA ARG A 61 -10.97 16.42 2.43
C ARG A 61 -11.85 16.28 3.68
N GLN A 62 -11.79 15.15 4.39
CA GLN A 62 -12.53 14.96 5.63
C GLN A 62 -11.91 15.72 6.81
N VAL A 63 -10.61 15.98 6.76
CA VAL A 63 -9.86 16.68 7.82
C VAL A 63 -9.48 18.10 7.44
N GLU A 64 -9.88 18.54 6.24
CA GLU A 64 -9.64 19.91 5.77
C GLU A 64 -10.47 20.89 6.60
N THR A 65 -9.80 21.91 7.14
CA THR A 65 -10.41 23.03 7.85
C THR A 65 -10.16 24.32 7.08
N ASP A 66 -11.08 25.28 7.19
CA ASP A 66 -10.97 26.58 6.50
C ASP A 66 -9.76 27.41 6.97
N ASP A 67 -9.23 27.11 8.16
CA ASP A 67 -8.00 27.69 8.69
C ASP A 67 -6.78 26.86 8.26
N ALA A 68 -6.21 27.22 7.10
CA ALA A 68 -4.87 26.80 6.65
C ALA A 68 -4.20 27.90 5.83
#